data_AF-A0A955F406-F1
#
_entry.id   AF-A0A955F406-F1
#
_cell.length_a   1.000
_cell.length_b   1.000
_cell.length_c   1.000
_cell.angle_alpha   90.00
_cell.angle_beta   90.00
_cell.angle_gamma   90.00
#
_symmetry.space_group_name_H-M   'P 1'
#
loop_
_entity.id
_entity.type
_entity.pdbx_description
1 polymer ?
#
loop_
_entity_poly.entity_id
_entity_poly.type
_entity_poly.pdbx_seq_one_letter_code
_entity_poly.pdbx_strand_id
1 'polypeptide(L)'
;MSDTLPAAPRSEPLIPIRDSILGLSALVLPGAGFVLGLTIVSGRPGFPDLGDPSTIPWQLWLIGFAGIAATVCGFLDWHYHATGRRVVGKRERHGELIALALGGAPLFVLMMWSSVTTRPERLLLPIIGALLFTTAMICYDEFVYHRRACTRYEAILHRVLVFGNGIAWAAWMHWIFVRG
;
A
#
# COMPACT_ATOMS: atom_id res chain seq x y z
N MET A 1 6.65 -28.36 -50.74
CA MET A 1 5.82 -28.33 -49.52
C MET A 1 6.57 -27.46 -48.52
N SER A 2 6.05 -26.27 -48.24
CA SER A 2 6.66 -25.32 -47.31
C SER A 2 6.04 -25.55 -45.95
N ASP A 3 6.75 -26.21 -45.06
CA ASP A 3 6.37 -26.39 -43.66
C ASP A 3 6.46 -25.04 -42.93
N THR A 4 5.34 -24.31 -42.92
CA THR A 4 5.15 -23.21 -41.99
C THR A 4 4.99 -23.78 -40.59
N LEU A 5 6.06 -23.73 -39.78
CA LEU A 5 5.99 -23.96 -38.34
C LEU A 5 4.87 -23.10 -37.73
N PRO A 6 4.03 -23.66 -36.84
CA PRO A 6 3.02 -22.87 -36.16
C PRO A 6 3.72 -21.78 -35.35
N ALA A 7 3.27 -20.54 -35.55
CA ALA A 7 3.77 -19.39 -34.80
C ALA A 7 3.64 -19.69 -33.30
N ALA A 8 4.76 -19.57 -32.56
CA ALA A 8 4.76 -19.69 -31.11
C ALA A 8 3.66 -18.76 -30.56
N PRO A 9 2.79 -19.24 -29.64
CA PRO A 9 1.74 -18.41 -29.08
C PRO A 9 2.39 -17.15 -28.51
N ARG A 10 2.01 -15.99 -29.05
CA ARG A 10 2.44 -14.71 -28.49
C ARG A 10 1.96 -14.70 -27.05
N SER A 11 2.91 -14.68 -26.11
CA SER A 11 2.62 -14.46 -24.71
C SER A 11 2.03 -13.07 -24.59
N GLU A 12 0.68 -12.98 -24.62
CA GLU A 12 0.02 -11.75 -24.23
C GLU A 12 0.56 -11.35 -22.85
N PRO A 13 0.89 -10.05 -22.63
CA PRO A 13 1.31 -9.62 -21.32
C PRO A 13 0.24 -10.02 -20.31
N LEU A 14 0.65 -10.84 -19.34
CA LEU A 14 -0.23 -11.49 -18.36
C LEU A 14 -0.97 -10.49 -17.45
N ILE A 15 -0.56 -9.22 -17.47
CA ILE A 15 -1.25 -8.08 -16.87
C ILE A 15 -1.29 -6.96 -17.92
N PRO A 16 -2.46 -6.35 -18.21
CA PRO A 16 -2.51 -5.18 -19.09
C PRO A 16 -1.70 -4.02 -18.48
N ILE A 17 -0.93 -3.31 -19.32
CA ILE A 17 -0.06 -2.18 -18.93
C ILE A 17 -0.80 -1.16 -18.04
N ARG A 18 -2.07 -0.90 -18.42
CA ARG A 18 -3.18 -0.47 -17.57
C ARG A 18 -2.93 -0.56 -16.07
N ASP A 19 -3.01 -1.80 -15.63
CA ASP A 19 -3.17 -2.21 -14.26
C ASP A 19 -1.83 -2.31 -13.56
N SER A 20 -0.79 -2.63 -14.32
CA SER A 20 0.58 -2.53 -13.83
C SER A 20 0.92 -1.11 -13.38
N ILE A 21 0.54 -0.10 -14.16
CA ILE A 21 0.77 1.30 -13.77
C ILE A 21 -0.10 1.69 -12.58
N LEU A 22 -1.38 1.29 -12.57
CA LEU A 22 -2.29 1.60 -11.45
C LEU A 22 -1.83 0.97 -10.13
N GLY A 23 -1.45 -0.31 -10.15
CA GLY A 23 -0.95 -1.02 -8.97
C GLY A 23 0.36 -0.42 -8.46
N LEU A 24 1.29 -0.09 -9.35
CA LEU A 24 2.56 0.54 -8.96
C LEU A 24 2.33 1.97 -8.42
N SER A 25 1.43 2.73 -9.02
CA SER A 25 1.07 4.07 -8.55
C SER A 25 0.42 4.00 -7.16
N ALA A 26 -0.48 3.05 -6.96
CA ALA A 26 -1.13 2.78 -5.69
C ALA A 26 -0.15 2.39 -4.57
N LEU A 27 0.96 1.75 -4.93
CA LEU A 27 2.02 1.38 -4.00
C LEU A 27 2.87 2.59 -3.59
N VAL A 28 3.23 3.47 -4.53
CA VAL A 28 4.23 4.53 -4.31
C VAL A 28 3.60 5.86 -3.88
N LEU A 29 2.48 6.24 -4.48
CA LEU A 29 1.86 7.56 -4.27
C LEU A 29 1.51 7.82 -2.80
N PRO A 30 1.01 6.83 -2.01
CA PRO A 30 0.75 7.05 -0.60
C PRO A 30 2.00 7.48 0.18
N GLY A 31 3.08 6.70 0.10
CA GLY A 31 4.32 7.02 0.81
C GLY A 31 4.88 8.38 0.39
N ALA A 32 4.92 8.66 -0.91
CA ALA A 32 5.42 9.92 -1.45
C ALA A 32 4.55 11.12 -1.02
N GLY A 33 3.22 10.99 -1.07
CA GLY A 33 2.28 12.02 -0.65
C GLY A 33 2.40 12.35 0.84
N PHE A 34 2.59 11.33 1.68
CA PHE A 34 2.77 11.52 3.12
C PHE A 34 4.05 12.30 3.43
N VAL A 35 5.18 11.90 2.83
CA VAL A 35 6.47 12.61 2.99
C VAL A 35 6.36 14.06 2.49
N LEU A 36 5.78 14.27 1.32
CA LEU A 36 5.57 15.61 0.78
C LEU A 36 4.70 16.47 1.72
N GLY A 37 3.62 15.91 2.25
CA GLY A 37 2.76 16.58 3.21
C GLY A 37 3.50 17.03 4.47
N LEU A 38 4.32 16.15 5.06
CA LEU A 38 5.15 16.47 6.23
C LEU A 38 6.18 17.57 5.92
N THR A 39 6.83 17.51 4.77
CA THR A 39 7.79 18.54 4.34
C THR A 39 7.13 19.91 4.18
N ILE A 40 5.90 19.97 3.63
CA ILE A 40 5.15 21.23 3.45
C ILE A 40 4.76 21.87 4.78
N VAL A 41 4.51 21.07 5.82
CA VAL A 41 4.12 21.57 7.15
C VAL A 41 5.29 21.71 8.13
N SER A 42 6.46 21.22 7.76
CA SER A 42 7.67 21.29 8.57
C SER A 42 8.03 22.73 8.96
N GLY A 43 8.36 22.95 10.23
CA GLY A 43 8.73 24.26 10.77
C GLY A 43 7.57 25.22 11.02
N ARG A 44 6.31 24.82 10.74
CA ARG A 44 5.13 25.62 11.12
C ARG A 44 4.93 25.57 12.65
N PRO A 45 4.24 26.55 13.26
CA PRO A 45 4.03 26.58 14.72
C PRO A 45 3.38 25.32 15.33
N GLY A 46 2.60 24.56 14.56
CA GLY A 46 2.02 23.28 15.00
C GLY A 46 2.90 22.05 14.74
N PHE A 47 4.06 22.22 14.11
CA PHE A 47 5.00 21.16 13.71
C PHE A 47 6.47 21.61 13.85
N PRO A 48 6.88 22.19 14.99
CA PRO A 48 8.25 22.70 15.16
C PRO A 48 9.30 21.57 15.05
N ASP A 49 8.97 20.39 15.58
CA ASP A 49 9.89 19.24 15.66
C ASP A 49 10.22 18.60 14.29
N LEU A 50 9.47 18.95 13.24
CA LEU A 50 9.72 18.44 11.89
C LEU A 50 10.79 19.23 11.13
N GLY A 51 11.22 20.39 11.65
CA GLY A 51 12.23 21.26 11.03
C GLY A 51 13.67 20.79 11.23
N ASP A 52 13.91 19.99 12.26
CA ASP A 52 15.24 19.47 12.62
C ASP A 52 15.19 17.92 12.68
N PRO A 53 16.02 17.21 11.89
CA PRO A 53 16.09 15.75 11.91
C PRO A 53 16.34 15.14 13.29
N SER A 54 17.03 15.85 14.19
CA SER A 54 17.33 15.39 15.54
C SER A 54 16.12 15.41 16.48
N THR A 55 15.08 16.17 16.12
CA THR A 55 13.83 16.29 16.90
C THR A 55 12.68 15.50 16.28
N ILE A 56 12.86 14.87 15.11
CA ILE A 56 11.82 14.08 14.46
C ILE A 56 11.36 12.95 15.40
N PRO A 57 10.04 12.83 15.69
CA PRO A 57 9.51 11.76 16.52
C PRO A 57 9.88 10.38 15.97
N TRP A 58 10.30 9.46 16.86
CA TRP A 58 10.70 8.10 16.50
C TRP A 58 9.62 7.33 15.72
N GLN A 59 8.34 7.67 15.93
CA GLN A 59 7.22 7.09 15.21
C GLN A 59 7.32 7.34 13.71
N LEU A 60 7.79 8.52 13.28
CA LEU A 60 7.96 8.84 11.87
C LEU A 60 9.10 8.03 11.25
N TRP A 61 10.15 7.74 12.01
CA TRP A 61 11.20 6.81 11.59
C TRP A 61 10.66 5.39 11.43
N LEU A 62 9.85 4.91 12.39
CA LEU A 62 9.24 3.57 12.31
C LEU A 62 8.27 3.46 11.13
N ILE A 63 7.45 4.49 10.87
CA ILE A 63 6.60 4.59 9.67
C ILE A 63 7.46 4.50 8.41
N GLY A 64 8.56 5.25 8.35
CA GLY A 64 9.49 5.25 7.22
C GLY A 64 10.07 3.86 6.94
N PHE A 65 10.65 3.21 7.96
CA PHE A 65 11.24 1.88 7.80
C PHE A 65 10.21 0.81 7.43
N ALA A 66 9.08 0.77 8.15
CA ALA A 66 8.03 -0.22 7.89
C ALA A 66 7.36 0.01 6.52
N GLY A 67 7.13 1.27 6.16
CA GLY A 67 6.59 1.67 4.85
C GLY A 67 7.54 1.34 3.70
N ILE A 68 8.84 1.59 3.84
CA ILE A 68 9.84 1.20 2.82
C ILE A 68 9.87 -0.32 2.66
N ALA A 69 9.87 -1.08 3.75
CA ALA A 69 9.85 -2.54 3.67
C ALA A 69 8.59 -3.06 2.95
N ALA A 70 7.41 -2.52 3.29
CA ALA A 70 6.16 -2.86 2.63
C ALA A 70 6.17 -2.49 1.14
N THR A 71 6.67 -1.30 0.79
CA THR A 71 6.78 -0.83 -0.60
C THR A 71 7.74 -1.69 -1.42
N VAL A 72 8.91 -2.05 -0.88
CA VAL A 72 9.85 -2.94 -1.56
C VAL A 72 9.22 -4.31 -1.80
N CYS A 73 8.55 -4.88 -0.80
CA CYS A 73 7.86 -6.17 -0.97
C CYS A 73 6.70 -6.10 -1.96
N GLY A 74 5.91 -5.02 -1.97
CA GLY A 74 4.86 -4.81 -2.96
C GLY A 74 5.40 -4.63 -4.38
N PHE A 75 6.57 -4.00 -4.53
CA PHE A 75 7.24 -3.89 -5.82
C PHE A 75 7.75 -5.26 -6.31
N LEU A 76 8.36 -6.04 -5.41
CA LEU A 76 8.83 -7.39 -5.71
C LEU A 76 7.67 -8.33 -6.06
N ASP A 77 6.53 -8.16 -5.41
CA ASP A 77 5.30 -8.91 -5.67
C ASP A 77 4.71 -8.54 -7.04
N TRP A 78 4.56 -7.23 -7.30
CA TRP A 78 4.19 -6.72 -8.61
C TRP A 78 5.11 -7.25 -9.72
N HIS A 79 6.43 -7.24 -9.50
CA HIS A 79 7.40 -7.77 -10.47
C HIS A 79 7.23 -9.28 -10.68
N TYR A 80 7.00 -10.04 -9.60
CA TYR A 80 6.74 -11.47 -9.67
C TYR A 80 5.52 -11.78 -10.55
N HIS A 81 4.43 -11.01 -10.41
CA HIS A 81 3.24 -11.14 -11.25
C HIS A 81 3.45 -10.64 -12.68
N ALA A 82 4.17 -9.52 -12.86
CA ALA A 82 4.46 -8.95 -14.18
C ALA A 82 5.32 -9.88 -15.05
N THR A 83 6.17 -10.71 -14.44
CA THR A 83 6.96 -11.74 -15.15
C THR A 83 6.15 -12.99 -15.52
N GLY A 84 4.85 -13.02 -15.22
CA GLY A 84 3.94 -14.06 -15.72
C GLY A 84 3.98 -15.37 -14.93
N ARG A 85 4.53 -15.37 -13.72
CA ARG A 85 4.62 -16.57 -12.87
C ARG A 85 3.26 -17.01 -12.29
N ARG A 86 2.23 -16.18 -12.40
CA ARG A 86 0.84 -16.47 -12.03
C ARG A 86 -0.14 -15.66 -12.89
N VAL A 87 -1.19 -16.30 -13.39
CA VAL A 87 -2.29 -15.65 -14.12
C VAL A 87 -3.29 -15.12 -13.08
N VAL A 88 -3.51 -13.80 -13.04
CA VAL A 88 -4.49 -13.16 -12.16
C VAL A 88 -5.86 -13.17 -12.84
N GLY A 89 -6.88 -13.67 -12.14
CA GLY A 89 -8.23 -13.77 -12.68
C GLY A 89 -8.92 -12.40 -12.81
N LYS A 90 -9.89 -12.26 -13.73
CA LYS A 90 -10.69 -11.01 -13.85
C LYS A 90 -11.41 -10.62 -12.55
N ARG A 91 -11.87 -11.62 -11.77
CA ARG A 91 -12.58 -11.41 -10.50
C ARG A 91 -11.65 -10.95 -9.38
N GLU A 92 -10.47 -11.55 -9.29
CA GLU A 92 -9.39 -11.20 -8.36
C GLU A 92 -9.00 -9.73 -8.59
N ARG A 93 -8.66 -9.37 -9.83
CA ARG A 93 -8.33 -8.00 -10.22
C ARG A 93 -9.43 -6.97 -9.93
N HIS A 94 -10.70 -7.35 -10.09
CA HIS A 94 -11.81 -6.45 -9.75
C HIS A 94 -11.92 -6.25 -8.23
N GLY A 95 -11.71 -7.32 -7.46
CA GLY A 95 -11.64 -7.26 -5.99
C GLY A 95 -10.50 -6.37 -5.49
N GLU A 96 -9.30 -6.54 -6.05
CA GLU A 96 -8.12 -5.72 -5.77
C GLU A 96 -8.40 -4.23 -6.03
N LEU A 97 -8.99 -3.92 -7.19
CA LEU A 97 -9.29 -2.54 -7.57
C LEU A 97 -10.34 -1.91 -6.63
N ILE A 98 -11.34 -2.68 -6.19
CA ILE A 98 -12.31 -2.24 -5.19
C ILE A 98 -11.62 -2.00 -3.84
N ALA A 99 -10.80 -2.95 -3.38
CA ALA A 99 -10.08 -2.85 -2.13
C ALA A 99 -9.19 -1.61 -2.09
N LEU A 100 -8.53 -1.33 -3.20
CA LEU A 100 -7.69 -0.15 -3.36
C LEU A 100 -8.51 1.14 -3.41
N ALA A 101 -9.53 1.21 -4.27
CA ALA A 101 -10.28 2.45 -4.53
C ALA A 101 -11.22 2.83 -3.38
N LEU A 102 -11.81 1.86 -2.68
CA LEU A 102 -12.78 2.09 -1.61
C LEU A 102 -12.19 1.89 -0.20
N GLY A 103 -11.04 1.21 -0.09
CA GLY A 103 -10.34 0.99 1.17
C GLY A 103 -9.06 1.79 1.27
N GLY A 104 -8.02 1.35 0.58
CA GLY A 104 -6.66 1.89 0.71
C GLY A 104 -6.56 3.39 0.43
N ALA A 105 -7.12 3.85 -0.70
CA ALA A 105 -7.05 5.26 -1.07
C ALA A 105 -7.84 6.17 -0.10
N PRO A 106 -9.11 5.89 0.25
CA PRO A 106 -9.83 6.65 1.28
C PRO A 106 -9.12 6.65 2.64
N LEU A 107 -8.65 5.49 3.09
CA LEU A 107 -7.89 5.37 4.35
C LEU A 107 -6.67 6.29 4.34
N PHE A 108 -5.90 6.25 3.26
CA PHE A 108 -4.70 7.06 3.12
C PHE A 108 -5.01 8.56 3.12
N VAL A 109 -6.02 9.01 2.38
CA VAL A 109 -6.45 10.43 2.35
C VAL A 109 -6.86 10.90 3.75
N LEU A 110 -7.65 10.08 4.46
CA LEU A 110 -8.08 10.40 5.82
C LEU A 110 -6.90 10.47 6.79
N MET A 111 -5.94 9.54 6.69
CA MET A 111 -4.73 9.55 7.51
C MET A 111 -3.86 10.77 7.23
N MET A 112 -3.65 11.13 5.96
CA MET A 112 -2.92 12.35 5.59
C MET A 112 -3.60 13.61 6.15
N TRP A 113 -4.92 13.72 6.00
CA TRP A 113 -5.66 14.87 6.54
C TRP A 113 -5.54 14.92 8.07
N SER A 114 -5.70 13.78 8.74
CA SER A 114 -5.51 13.66 10.18
C SER A 114 -4.09 14.02 10.63
N SER A 115 -3.08 13.87 9.76
CA SER A 115 -1.68 14.20 10.06
C SER A 115 -1.40 15.71 10.04
N VAL A 116 -2.21 16.51 9.35
CA VAL A 116 -1.99 17.96 9.19
C VAL A 116 -3.03 18.83 9.88
N THR A 117 -4.15 18.25 10.32
CA THR A 117 -5.19 18.97 11.07
C THR A 117 -4.79 19.19 12.53
N THR A 118 -5.39 20.21 13.16
CA THR A 118 -5.28 20.52 14.60
C THR A 118 -6.28 19.73 15.46
N ARG A 119 -7.26 19.07 14.83
CA ARG A 119 -8.29 18.25 15.49
C ARG A 119 -8.40 16.86 14.86
N PRO A 120 -7.38 16.00 15.02
CA PRO A 120 -7.34 14.68 14.39
C PRO A 120 -8.43 13.73 14.89
N GLU A 121 -8.96 13.96 16.11
CA GLU A 121 -9.97 13.13 16.75
C GLU A 121 -11.26 12.98 15.92
N ARG A 122 -11.60 14.02 15.14
CA ARG A 122 -12.79 14.03 14.28
C ARG A 122 -12.70 13.04 13.11
N LEU A 123 -11.48 12.64 12.74
CA LEU A 123 -11.22 11.73 11.64
C LEU A 123 -11.00 10.29 12.12
N LEU A 124 -10.96 10.03 13.43
CA LEU A 124 -10.69 8.69 13.95
C LEU A 124 -11.76 7.67 13.54
N LEU A 125 -13.03 8.01 13.69
CA LEU A 125 -14.13 7.11 13.32
C LEU A 125 -14.12 6.75 11.82
N PRO A 126 -14.03 7.71 10.87
CA PRO A 126 -13.95 7.34 9.46
C PRO A 126 -12.66 6.59 9.12
N ILE A 127 -11.53 6.87 9.77
CA ILE A 127 -10.27 6.12 9.59
C ILE A 127 -10.43 4.67 10.02
N ILE A 128 -11.01 4.41 11.19
CA ILE A 128 -11.27 3.06 11.69
C ILE A 128 -12.23 2.32 10.74
N GLY A 129 -13.28 2.99 10.27
CA GLY A 129 -14.19 2.40 9.28
C GLY A 129 -13.50 1.98 7.98
N ALA A 130 -12.70 2.88 7.40
CA ALA A 130 -11.92 2.59 6.19
C ALA A 130 -10.86 1.49 6.43
N LEU A 131 -10.22 1.47 7.61
CA LEU A 131 -9.26 0.44 7.99
C LEU A 131 -9.90 -0.94 8.11
N LEU A 132 -11.05 -1.04 8.79
CA LEU A 132 -11.80 -2.29 8.93
C LEU A 132 -12.24 -2.82 7.56
N PHE A 133 -12.76 -1.95 6.70
CA PHE A 133 -13.11 -2.31 5.32
C PHE A 133 -11.88 -2.80 4.54
N THR A 134 -10.78 -2.06 4.57
CA THR A 134 -9.54 -2.43 3.87
C THR A 134 -9.01 -3.78 4.37
N THR A 135 -9.00 -3.98 5.70
CA THR A 135 -8.56 -5.23 6.31
C THR A 135 -9.46 -6.40 5.91
N ALA A 136 -10.78 -6.20 5.89
CA ALA A 136 -11.72 -7.22 5.44
C ALA A 136 -11.48 -7.60 3.97
N MET A 137 -11.20 -6.62 3.11
CA MET A 137 -10.87 -6.86 1.70
C MET A 137 -9.54 -7.60 1.52
N ILE A 138 -8.50 -7.22 2.27
CA ILE A 138 -7.21 -7.93 2.28
C ILE A 138 -7.39 -9.39 2.76
N CYS A 139 -8.16 -9.60 3.83
CA CYS A 139 -8.45 -10.96 4.32
C CYS A 139 -9.25 -11.77 3.30
N TYR A 140 -10.24 -11.16 2.65
CA TYR A 140 -11.02 -11.81 1.60
C TYR A 140 -10.12 -12.26 0.45
N ASP A 141 -9.25 -11.36 -0.02
CA ASP A 141 -8.30 -11.65 -1.10
C ASP A 141 -7.35 -12.79 -0.74
N GLU A 142 -6.75 -12.72 0.45
CA GLU A 142 -5.81 -13.74 0.94
C GLU A 142 -6.50 -15.12 1.07
N PHE A 143 -7.72 -15.17 1.61
CA PHE A 143 -8.41 -16.43 1.85
C PHE A 143 -9.07 -17.05 0.63
N VAL A 144 -9.56 -16.23 -0.31
CA VAL A 144 -10.28 -16.69 -1.49
C VAL A 144 -9.34 -17.02 -2.64
N TYR A 145 -8.33 -16.18 -2.89
CA TYR A 145 -7.45 -16.32 -4.05
C TYR A 145 -6.07 -16.88 -3.68
N HIS A 146 -5.46 -16.40 -2.60
CA HIS A 146 -4.05 -16.68 -2.32
C HIS A 146 -3.79 -17.93 -1.45
N ARG A 147 -4.73 -18.35 -0.60
CA ARG A 147 -4.57 -19.46 0.36
C ARG A 147 -4.01 -20.76 -0.24
N ARG A 148 -4.35 -21.07 -1.49
CA ARG A 148 -3.90 -22.30 -2.19
C ARG A 148 -3.06 -22.04 -3.43
N ALA A 149 -3.00 -20.79 -3.90
CA ALA A 149 -2.28 -20.42 -5.11
C ALA A 149 -0.88 -19.86 -4.83
N CYS A 150 -0.66 -19.28 -3.63
CA CYS A 150 0.60 -18.63 -3.30
C CYS A 150 1.77 -19.60 -3.16
N THR A 151 2.89 -19.20 -3.75
CA THR A 151 4.18 -19.83 -3.43
C THR A 151 4.70 -19.35 -2.07
N ARG A 152 5.71 -20.03 -1.52
CA ARG A 152 6.35 -19.58 -0.25
C ARG A 152 6.93 -18.17 -0.34
N TYR A 153 7.45 -17.79 -1.51
CA TYR A 153 8.02 -16.48 -1.76
C TYR A 153 6.94 -15.39 -1.69
N GLU A 154 5.87 -15.56 -2.46
CA GLU A 154 4.69 -14.68 -2.48
C GLU A 154 4.07 -14.54 -1.07
N ALA A 155 3.94 -15.64 -0.34
CA ALA A 155 3.45 -15.61 1.04
C ALA A 155 4.33 -14.80 1.99
N ILE A 156 5.66 -14.79 1.81
CA ILE A 156 6.57 -13.95 2.59
C ILE A 156 6.37 -12.47 2.22
N LEU A 157 6.29 -12.15 0.94
CA LEU A 157 6.04 -10.78 0.48
C LEU A 157 4.73 -10.23 1.03
N HIS A 158 3.65 -11.01 0.94
CA HIS A 158 2.33 -10.67 1.49
C HIS A 158 2.40 -10.40 3.00
N ARG A 159 3.09 -11.25 3.75
CA ARG A 159 3.27 -11.06 5.19
C ARG A 159 4.03 -9.78 5.49
N VAL A 160 5.15 -9.52 4.83
CA VAL A 160 5.91 -8.28 5.05
C VAL A 160 5.09 -7.06 4.66
N LEU A 161 4.29 -7.14 3.59
CA LEU A 161 3.41 -6.06 3.16
C LEU A 161 2.31 -5.78 4.20
N VAL A 162 1.61 -6.80 4.69
CA VAL A 162 0.55 -6.66 5.70
C VAL A 162 1.13 -6.21 7.05
N PHE A 163 2.18 -6.88 7.54
CA PHE A 163 2.81 -6.52 8.81
C PHE A 163 3.49 -5.16 8.76
N GLY A 164 4.19 -4.82 7.68
CA GLY A 164 4.83 -3.53 7.48
C GLY A 164 3.81 -2.39 7.49
N ASN A 165 2.72 -2.52 6.73
CA ASN A 165 1.63 -1.54 6.76
C ASN A 165 0.95 -1.48 8.14
N GLY A 166 0.76 -2.62 8.82
CA GLY A 166 0.21 -2.67 10.17
C GLY A 166 1.08 -1.95 11.21
N ILE A 167 2.40 -2.14 11.16
CA ILE A 167 3.38 -1.45 12.03
C ILE A 167 3.38 0.05 11.72
N ALA A 168 3.41 0.43 10.44
CA ALA A 168 3.34 1.83 10.03
C ALA A 168 2.05 2.49 10.52
N TRP A 169 0.90 1.82 10.39
CA TRP A 169 -0.38 2.32 10.89
C TRP A 169 -0.37 2.45 12.43
N ALA A 170 0.16 1.48 13.17
CA ALA A 170 0.22 1.54 14.62
C ALA A 170 1.15 2.67 15.11
N ALA A 171 2.30 2.84 14.48
CA ALA A 171 3.24 3.93 14.75
C ALA A 171 2.59 5.30 14.44
N TRP A 172 1.90 5.41 13.31
CA TRP A 172 1.14 6.59 12.94
C TRP A 172 0.03 6.90 13.95
N MET A 173 -0.74 5.90 14.37
CA MET A 173 -1.83 6.07 15.33
C MET A 173 -1.29 6.57 16.67
N HIS A 174 -0.20 5.98 17.15
CA HIS A 174 0.49 6.44 18.35
C HIS A 174 0.97 7.88 18.20
N TRP A 175 1.59 8.23 17.07
CA TRP A 175 2.03 9.60 16.77
C TRP A 175 0.87 10.60 16.80
N ILE A 176 -0.27 10.28 16.17
CA ILE A 176 -1.46 11.15 16.17
C ILE A 176 -1.95 11.44 17.60
N PHE A 177 -1.92 10.45 18.50
CA PHE A 177 -2.38 10.64 19.88
C PHE A 177 -1.41 11.41 20.76
N VAL A 178 -0.10 11.27 20.55
CA VAL A 178 0.90 11.96 21.40
C VAL A 178 1.26 13.36 20.87
N ARG A 179 1.02 13.64 19.59
CA ARG A 179 1.23 14.97 18.99
C ARG A 179 0.05 15.92 19.23
N GLY A 180 -1.14 15.35 19.49
CA GLY A 180 -2.41 16.04 19.61
C GLY A 180 -2.64 16.68 20.96
#